data_AF-A0A946LCY7-F1
#
_entry.id   AF-A0A946LCY7-F1
#
_cell.length_a   1.000
_cell.length_b   1.000
_cell.length_c   1.000
_cell.angle_alpha   90.00
_cell.angle_beta   90.00
_cell.angle_gamma   90.00
#
_symmetry.space_group_name_H-M   'P 1'
#
loop_
_entity.id
_entity.type
_entity.pdbx_description
1 polymer ?
#
loop_
_entity_poly.entity_id
_entity_poly.type
_entity_poly.pdbx_seq_one_letter_code
_entity_poly.pdbx_strand_id
1 'polypeptide(L)'
;MPDRIDLRKSNYGPLYHYPAAATIATRTMPATAEKKNVLTSVKYSYSAAPTGGKITIAYTKGGASISEELDDYIGGPRRVPLDEEIVGDVNTAIVVSLASGAGTVVGKVIVSGYQIPG
;
A
#
# COMPACT_ATOMS: atom_id res chain seq x y z
N MET A 1 -34.63 -1.67 20.87
CA MET A 1 -34.41 -1.33 19.45
C MET A 1 -32.91 -1.32 19.25
N PRO A 2 -32.28 -2.24 18.49
CA PRO A 2 -30.84 -2.19 18.32
C PRO A 2 -30.49 -1.05 17.36
N ASP A 3 -29.57 -0.23 17.84
CA ASP A 3 -28.99 0.93 17.19
C ASP A 3 -28.50 0.60 15.77
N ARG A 4 -28.90 1.40 14.79
CA ARG A 4 -28.33 1.32 13.44
C ARG A 4 -26.95 1.99 13.49
N ILE A 5 -25.90 1.17 13.56
CA ILE A 5 -24.52 1.64 13.37
C ILE A 5 -24.40 2.18 11.93
N ASP A 6 -24.34 3.50 11.81
CA ASP A 6 -24.02 4.20 10.58
C ASP A 6 -22.55 3.98 10.23
N LEU A 7 -22.31 3.10 9.25
CA LEU A 7 -20.98 2.71 8.75
C LEU A 7 -20.21 3.86 8.07
N ARG A 8 -20.79 5.06 7.95
CA ARG A 8 -20.10 6.25 7.44
C ARG A 8 -19.08 6.83 8.43
N LYS A 9 -18.96 6.27 9.64
CA LYS A 9 -17.88 6.53 10.61
C LYS A 9 -16.85 5.40 10.69
N SER A 10 -16.68 4.61 9.63
CA SER A 10 -15.52 3.73 9.50
C SER A 10 -14.23 4.55 9.61
N ASN A 11 -13.45 4.27 10.68
CA ASN A 11 -12.22 4.94 11.13
C ASN A 11 -11.03 4.97 10.14
N TYR A 12 -11.25 4.79 8.84
CA TYR A 12 -10.20 4.85 7.83
C TYR A 12 -10.17 6.23 7.15
N GLY A 13 -9.78 7.25 7.92
CA GLY A 13 -9.19 8.46 7.33
C GLY A 13 -7.84 8.13 6.68
N PRO A 14 -7.28 8.99 5.81
CA PRO A 14 -5.97 8.74 5.21
C PRO A 14 -4.91 8.60 6.32
N LEU A 15 -4.39 7.38 6.51
CA LEU A 15 -3.31 7.14 7.45
C LEU A 15 -2.01 7.64 6.81
N TYR A 16 -1.42 8.71 7.38
CA TYR A 16 -0.12 9.22 6.98
C TYR A 16 1.00 8.46 7.72
N HIS A 17 2.08 8.12 7.04
CA HIS A 17 3.30 7.58 7.66
C HIS A 17 4.51 8.32 7.07
N TYR A 18 5.38 8.81 7.96
CA TYR A 18 6.61 9.54 7.64
C TYR A 18 7.79 8.79 8.25
N PRO A 19 8.48 7.94 7.48
CA PRO A 19 9.71 7.31 7.95
C PRO A 19 10.82 8.36 8.11
N ALA A 20 11.82 8.05 8.93
CA ALA A 20 13.08 8.81 8.93
C ALA A 20 13.78 8.69 7.56
N ALA A 21 14.68 9.63 7.24
CA ALA A 21 15.47 9.58 6.01
C ALA A 21 16.10 8.18 5.78
N ALA A 22 16.14 7.72 4.53
CA ALA A 22 16.58 6.38 4.12
C ALA A 22 15.83 5.19 4.78
N THR A 23 14.66 5.42 5.40
CA THR A 23 13.82 4.35 5.95
C THR A 23 12.72 3.99 4.95
N ILE A 24 12.48 2.69 4.78
CA ILE A 24 11.41 2.19 3.92
C ILE A 24 10.05 2.58 4.52
N ALA A 25 9.20 3.22 3.71
CA ALA A 25 7.80 3.45 4.09
C ALA A 25 6.97 2.22 3.73
N THR A 26 6.33 1.60 4.72
CA THR A 26 5.50 0.41 4.50
C THR A 26 4.04 0.67 4.85
N ARG A 27 3.13 0.12 4.02
CA ARG A 27 1.70 0.06 4.29
C ARG A 27 1.17 -1.33 4.05
N THR A 28 0.42 -1.83 5.03
CA THR A 28 -0.10 -3.20 5.02
C THR A 28 -1.63 -3.16 5.07
N MET A 29 -2.27 -3.83 4.12
CA MET A 29 -3.65 -4.30 4.26
C MET A 29 -3.58 -5.64 5.00
N PRO A 30 -3.96 -5.71 6.29
CA PRO A 30 -3.72 -6.90 7.11
C PRO A 30 -4.56 -8.08 6.64
N ALA A 31 -4.05 -9.29 6.85
CA ALA A 31 -4.82 -10.51 6.67
C ALA A 31 -6.08 -10.44 7.54
N THR A 32 -7.22 -10.79 6.96
CA THR A 32 -8.49 -10.87 7.68
C THR A 32 -9.14 -12.20 7.35
N ALA A 33 -9.53 -12.94 8.39
CA ALA A 33 -10.20 -14.22 8.23
C ALA A 33 -11.42 -14.08 7.31
N GLU A 34 -11.62 -15.07 6.44
CA GLU A 34 -12.76 -15.15 5.51
C GLU A 34 -12.88 -13.99 4.51
N LYS A 35 -11.84 -13.15 4.36
CA LYS A 35 -11.85 -12.03 3.42
C LYS A 35 -10.61 -11.99 2.55
N LYS A 36 -10.79 -11.44 1.35
CA LYS A 36 -9.72 -11.06 0.42
C LYS A 36 -9.50 -9.57 0.49
N ASN A 37 -8.24 -9.15 0.43
CA ASN A 37 -7.87 -7.75 0.29
C ASN A 37 -7.82 -7.38 -1.19
N VAL A 38 -8.38 -6.23 -1.55
CA VAL A 38 -8.37 -5.68 -2.92
C VAL A 38 -7.69 -4.31 -2.88
N LEU A 39 -6.52 -4.19 -3.52
CA LEU A 39 -5.75 -2.96 -3.65
C LEU A 39 -6.10 -2.28 -4.98
N THR A 40 -6.57 -1.03 -4.91
CA THR A 40 -7.09 -0.28 -6.06
C THR A 40 -6.21 0.90 -6.46
N SER A 41 -5.36 1.40 -5.56
CA SER A 41 -4.40 2.44 -5.90
C SER A 41 -3.25 2.49 -4.90
N VAL A 42 -2.05 2.78 -5.43
CA VAL A 42 -0.89 3.21 -4.65
C VAL A 42 -0.54 4.63 -5.05
N LYS A 43 -0.52 5.54 -4.08
CA LYS A 43 -0.01 6.91 -4.24
C LYS A 43 1.25 7.04 -3.42
N TYR A 44 2.24 7.73 -3.94
CA TYR A 44 3.49 7.92 -3.23
C TYR A 44 4.09 9.28 -3.54
N SER A 45 5.10 9.67 -2.77
CA SER A 45 5.87 10.87 -3.00
C SER A 45 7.24 10.74 -2.37
N TYR A 46 8.25 11.25 -3.04
CA TYR A 46 9.56 11.47 -2.46
C TYR A 46 9.79 12.97 -2.24
N SER A 47 10.43 13.34 -1.13
CA SER A 47 10.77 14.74 -0.84
C SER A 47 11.75 15.36 -1.84
N ALA A 48 12.53 14.54 -2.55
CA ALA A 48 13.44 14.88 -3.64
C ALA A 48 13.63 13.64 -4.53
N ALA A 49 14.38 13.74 -5.62
CA ALA A 49 14.69 12.59 -6.47
C ALA A 49 15.47 11.51 -5.68
N PRO A 50 14.96 10.27 -5.54
CA PRO A 50 15.65 9.20 -4.82
C PRO A 50 16.80 8.59 -5.64
N THR A 51 17.83 8.10 -4.95
CA THR A 51 18.98 7.40 -5.54
C THR A 51 18.77 5.90 -5.45
N GLY A 52 17.73 5.39 -6.13
CA GLY A 52 17.29 3.99 -6.00
C GLY A 52 15.85 3.88 -5.50
N GLY A 53 14.97 4.77 -5.95
CA GLY A 53 13.58 4.74 -5.52
C GLY A 53 12.89 3.50 -6.06
N LYS A 54 12.30 2.70 -5.16
CA LYS A 54 11.65 1.44 -5.49
C LYS A 54 10.36 1.28 -4.71
N ILE A 55 9.32 0.86 -5.41
CA ILE A 55 8.05 0.43 -4.83
C ILE A 55 7.96 -1.08 -4.99
N THR A 56 7.59 -1.77 -3.92
CA THR A 56 7.35 -3.20 -3.93
C THR A 56 5.94 -3.48 -3.42
N ILE A 57 5.16 -4.26 -4.16
CA ILE A 57 3.83 -4.74 -3.77
C ILE A 57 3.90 -6.26 -3.61
N ALA A 58 3.83 -6.74 -2.38
CA ALA A 58 3.87 -8.17 -2.05
C ALA A 58 2.50 -8.67 -1.61
N TYR A 59 2.04 -9.77 -2.20
CA TYR A 59 0.74 -10.39 -1.92
C TYR A 59 0.76 -11.89 -2.23
N THR A 60 -0.32 -12.61 -1.95
CA THR A 60 -0.49 -14.02 -2.35
C THR A 60 -1.68 -14.13 -3.30
N LYS A 61 -1.54 -14.90 -4.38
CA LYS A 61 -2.63 -15.17 -5.33
C LYS A 61 -2.55 -16.63 -5.78
N GLY A 62 -3.65 -17.37 -5.64
CA GLY A 62 -3.69 -18.80 -5.96
C GLY A 62 -2.73 -19.65 -5.11
N GLY A 63 -2.43 -19.23 -3.88
CA GLY A 63 -1.49 -19.90 -2.98
C GLY A 63 -0.01 -19.58 -3.23
N ALA A 64 0.32 -18.79 -4.26
CA ALA A 64 1.68 -18.37 -4.57
C ALA A 64 1.96 -16.95 -4.08
N SER A 65 3.13 -16.74 -3.49
CA SER A 65 3.61 -15.39 -3.16
C SER A 65 4.04 -14.66 -4.42
N ILE A 66 3.50 -13.46 -4.63
CA ILE A 66 3.80 -12.57 -5.75
C ILE A 66 4.42 -11.29 -5.19
N SER A 67 5.43 -10.77 -5.87
CA SER A 67 6.06 -9.49 -5.58
C SER A 67 6.23 -8.71 -6.87
N GLU A 68 5.54 -7.59 -6.98
CA GLU A 68 5.67 -6.64 -8.09
C GLU A 68 6.58 -5.50 -7.69
N GLU A 69 7.52 -5.14 -8.56
CA GLU A 69 8.46 -4.05 -8.32
C GLU A 69 8.32 -2.96 -9.39
N LEU A 70 8.38 -1.72 -8.94
CA LEU A 70 8.35 -0.53 -9.79
C LEU A 70 9.46 0.41 -9.34
N ASP A 71 10.39 0.69 -10.25
CA ASP A 71 11.43 1.67 -10.02
C ASP A 71 10.91 3.07 -10.34
N ASP A 72 11.12 4.03 -9.43
CA ASP A 72 10.87 5.45 -9.69
C ASP A 72 11.94 6.32 -9.05
N TYR A 73 12.57 7.15 -9.89
CA TYR A 73 13.69 8.02 -9.54
C TYR A 73 13.29 9.49 -9.47
N ILE A 74 12.00 9.81 -9.58
CA ILE A 74 11.52 11.19 -9.66
C ILE A 74 10.95 11.65 -8.31
N GLY A 75 11.34 12.86 -7.91
CA GLY A 75 10.79 13.53 -6.72
C GLY A 75 9.36 14.02 -6.91
N GLY A 76 8.67 14.22 -5.79
CA GLY A 76 7.32 14.75 -5.73
C GLY A 76 6.21 13.70 -5.84
N PRO A 77 4.94 14.13 -5.84
CA PRO A 77 3.79 13.24 -5.79
C PRO A 77 3.59 12.48 -7.09
N ARG A 78 3.30 11.19 -6.95
CA ARG A 78 3.09 10.24 -8.03
C ARG A 78 1.99 9.25 -7.66
N ARG A 79 1.49 8.57 -8.68
CA ARG A 79 0.52 7.49 -8.57
C ARG A 79 1.00 6.35 -9.43
N VAL A 80 1.02 5.15 -8.85
CA VAL A 80 1.19 3.93 -9.63
C VAL A 80 -0.13 3.67 -10.36
N PRO A 81 -0.14 3.62 -11.71
CA PRO A 81 -1.26 3.04 -12.42
C PRO A 81 -1.29 1.55 -12.11
N LEU A 82 -2.37 1.08 -11.48
CA LEU A 82 -2.67 -0.34 -11.43
C LEU A 82 -3.53 -0.61 -12.65
N ASP A 83 -3.00 -1.37 -13.61
CA ASP A 83 -3.73 -1.72 -14.84
C ASP A 83 -4.97 -2.56 -14.51
N GLU A 84 -4.90 -3.36 -13.45
CA GLU A 84 -6.01 -4.10 -12.84
C GLU A 84 -5.91 -4.04 -11.30
N GLU A 85 -7.04 -4.22 -10.60
CA GLU A 85 -7.03 -4.30 -9.14
C GLU A 85 -6.23 -5.52 -8.67
N ILE A 86 -5.33 -5.32 -7.69
CA ILE A 86 -4.57 -6.42 -7.08
C ILE A 86 -5.45 -7.08 -6.03
N VAL A 87 -5.86 -8.31 -6.28
CA VAL A 87 -6.67 -9.13 -5.35
C VAL A 87 -5.78 -10.18 -4.71
N GLY A 88 -5.65 -10.11 -3.38
CA GLY A 88 -4.98 -11.14 -2.60
C GLY A 88 -5.87 -12.34 -2.28
N ASP A 89 -5.27 -13.45 -1.88
CA ASP A 89 -5.97 -14.63 -1.39
C ASP A 89 -6.67 -14.38 -0.04
N VAL A 90 -7.60 -15.28 0.30
CA VAL A 90 -8.32 -15.24 1.58
C VAL A 90 -7.34 -15.29 2.74
N ASN A 91 -7.55 -14.45 3.75
CA ASN A 91 -6.70 -14.42 4.95
C ASN A 91 -5.22 -14.16 4.63
N THR A 92 -4.92 -13.38 3.59
CA THR A 92 -3.56 -12.95 3.25
C THR A 92 -3.44 -11.44 3.28
N ALA A 93 -2.24 -10.95 3.61
CA ALA A 93 -1.94 -9.53 3.63
C ALA A 93 -1.46 -9.05 2.25
N ILE A 94 -1.72 -7.79 1.95
CA ILE A 94 -1.03 -7.07 0.87
C ILE A 94 -0.10 -6.04 1.51
N VAL A 95 1.18 -6.08 1.18
CA VAL A 95 2.20 -5.19 1.74
C VAL A 95 2.77 -4.34 0.62
N VAL A 96 2.67 -3.02 0.76
CA VAL A 96 3.28 -2.05 -0.15
C VAL A 96 4.44 -1.37 0.56
N SER A 97 5.62 -1.44 -0.03
CA SER A 97 6.86 -0.86 0.49
C SER A 97 7.40 0.19 -0.48
N LEU A 98 7.94 1.27 0.04
CA LEU A 98 8.58 2.36 -0.71
C LEU A 98 9.97 2.61 -0.13
N ALA A 99 11.00 2.33 -0.91
CA ALA A 99 12.39 2.60 -0.57
C ALA A 99 12.90 3.81 -1.35
N SER A 100 13.67 4.70 -0.72
CA SER A 100 14.30 5.87 -1.40
C SER A 100 15.75 5.63 -1.85
N GLY A 101 16.29 4.43 -1.62
CA GLY A 101 17.61 4.00 -2.09
C GLY A 101 18.78 4.36 -1.18
N ALA A 102 18.84 5.57 -0.63
CA ALA A 102 19.74 6.03 0.44
C ALA A 102 19.61 7.57 0.60
N GLY A 103 20.27 8.14 1.62
CA GLY A 103 20.41 9.60 1.77
C GLY A 103 19.30 10.27 2.58
N THR A 104 19.08 11.56 2.34
CA THR A 104 18.13 12.39 3.11
C THR A 104 16.68 12.36 2.57
N VAL A 105 16.43 11.56 1.53
CA VAL A 105 15.13 11.48 0.86
C VAL A 105 14.12 10.72 1.72
N VAL A 106 13.00 11.37 2.02
CA VAL A 106 11.88 10.78 2.75
C VAL A 106 10.81 10.35 1.74
N GLY A 107 10.46 9.07 1.77
CA GLY A 107 9.36 8.50 1.01
C GLY A 107 8.05 8.52 1.80
N LYS A 108 6.94 8.73 1.11
CA LYS A 108 5.58 8.62 1.64
C LYS A 108 4.78 7.70 0.74
N VAL A 109 4.07 6.74 1.31
CA VAL A 109 3.20 5.84 0.55
C VAL A 109 1.81 5.78 1.18
N ILE A 110 0.79 5.80 0.32
CA ILE A 110 -0.63 5.74 0.64
C ILE A 110 -1.24 4.65 -0.22
N VAL A 111 -1.93 3.72 0.43
CA VAL A 111 -2.65 2.63 -0.23
C VAL A 111 -4.16 2.90 -0.14
N SER A 112 -4.89 2.51 -1.17
CA SER A 112 -6.35 2.54 -1.20
C SER A 112 -6.85 1.19 -1.66
N GLY A 113 -7.87 0.69 -0.98
CA GLY A 113 -8.40 -0.65 -1.20
C GLY A 113 -9.59 -0.95 -0.32
N TYR A 114 -10.15 -2.14 -0.48
CA TYR A 114 -11.31 -2.63 0.26
C TYR A 114 -11.17 -4.14 0.51
N GLN A 115 -12.12 -4.70 1.25
CA GLN A 115 -12.18 -6.14 1.52
C GLN A 115 -13.45 -6.73 0.94
N ILE A 116 -13.34 -7.92 0.36
CA ILE A 116 -14.48 -8.71 -0.14
C ILE A 116 -14.54 -10.06 0.58
N PRO A 117 -15.72 -10.68 0.69
CA PRO A 117 -15.85 -12.06 1.15
C PRO A 117 -14.97 -13.03 0.34
N GLY A 118 -14.37 -13.98 1.05
CA GLY A 118 -13.44 -14.98 0.51
C GLY A 118 -14.09 -16.09 -0.31
#